data_AF-A0A960ECM8-F1
#
_entry.id   AF-A0A960ECM8-F1
#
_cell.length_a   1.000
_cell.length_b   1.000
_cell.length_c   1.000
_cell.angle_alpha   90.00
_cell.angle_beta   90.00
_cell.angle_gamma   90.00
#
_symmetry.space_group_name_H-M   'P 1'
#
loop_
_entity.id
_entity.type
_entity.pdbx_description
1 polymer ?
#
loop_
_entity_poly.entity_id
_entity_poly.type
_entity_poly.pdbx_seq_one_letter_code
_entity_poly.pdbx_strand_id
1 'polypeptide(L)'
;MKGPLNWWRSARTATDVHPFATDVAFATLLGCFAVSGLLTAVETGSQRPADWLGVVLVLGQTTAFAFRRRQVWWSLLGVVTFTIAFWIADYATNFDAFTLLAVYAATVHGGDDRRLVWRRVGLAVGVLTLAVVLGVISPDEDLPGIALFGIVTIHLTAAFVGEAVYDRRRRIIELQQRAERAEAERELLARQAVLDERSR
;
A
#
# COMPACT_ATOMS: atom_id res chain seq x y z
N MET A 1 -31.84 -15.75 12.03
CA MET A 1 -30.42 -15.36 12.23
C MET A 1 -29.71 -15.32 10.88
N LYS A 2 -29.50 -14.13 10.30
CA LYS A 2 -28.76 -13.94 9.04
C LYS A 2 -27.26 -13.99 9.38
N GLY A 3 -26.54 -14.98 8.86
CA GLY A 3 -25.16 -15.26 9.25
C GLY A 3 -24.18 -14.11 8.92
N PRO A 4 -23.11 -13.94 9.72
CA PRO A 4 -22.10 -12.87 9.57
C PRO A 4 -21.17 -13.02 8.35
N LEU A 5 -21.49 -13.88 7.39
CA LEU A 5 -20.65 -14.18 6.21
C LEU A 5 -20.99 -13.34 4.96
N ASN A 6 -22.15 -12.66 4.94
CA ASN A 6 -22.64 -12.00 3.74
C ASN A 6 -21.97 -10.63 3.50
N TRP A 7 -21.56 -9.93 4.57
CA TRP A 7 -20.94 -8.61 4.44
C TRP A 7 -19.57 -8.68 3.75
N TRP A 8 -18.76 -9.70 4.06
CA TRP A 8 -17.45 -9.92 3.41
C TRP A 8 -17.56 -10.13 1.91
N ARG A 9 -18.58 -10.88 1.46
CA ARG A 9 -18.83 -11.10 0.03
C ARG A 9 -19.29 -9.81 -0.65
N SER A 10 -20.17 -9.04 -0.01
CA SER A 10 -20.63 -7.74 -0.53
C SER A 10 -19.52 -6.69 -0.61
N ALA A 11 -18.60 -6.69 0.37
CA ALA A 11 -17.45 -5.80 0.37
C ALA A 11 -16.49 -6.15 -0.77
N ARG A 12 -16.24 -7.44 -1.01
CA ARG A 12 -15.41 -7.89 -2.14
C ARG A 12 -16.01 -7.51 -3.49
N THR A 13 -17.30 -7.77 -3.70
CA THR A 13 -17.95 -7.38 -4.96
C THR A 13 -17.96 -5.86 -5.15
N ALA A 14 -18.18 -5.06 -4.10
CA ALA A 14 -18.08 -3.61 -4.19
C ALA A 14 -16.67 -3.13 -4.56
N THR A 15 -15.62 -3.76 -4.00
CA THR A 15 -14.22 -3.43 -4.36
C THR A 15 -13.85 -3.83 -5.78
N ASP A 16 -14.49 -4.85 -6.33
CA ASP A 16 -14.23 -5.33 -7.69
C ASP A 16 -14.96 -4.47 -8.74
N VAL A 17 -16.15 -3.95 -8.42
CA VAL A 17 -16.97 -3.12 -9.33
C VAL A 17 -16.44 -1.69 -9.41
N HIS A 18 -16.02 -1.09 -8.28
CA HIS A 18 -15.48 0.28 -8.25
C HIS A 18 -14.17 0.36 -7.42
N PRO A 19 -13.05 -0.13 -7.98
CA PRO A 19 -11.77 -0.17 -7.27
C PRO A 19 -11.27 1.23 -6.90
N PHE A 20 -11.47 2.22 -7.78
CA PHE A 20 -11.06 3.60 -7.53
C PHE A 20 -11.90 4.27 -6.43
N ALA A 21 -13.22 4.07 -6.40
CA ALA A 21 -14.07 4.64 -5.35
C ALA A 21 -13.70 4.09 -3.97
N THR A 22 -13.35 2.80 -3.91
CA THR A 22 -12.85 2.17 -2.68
C THR A 22 -11.51 2.78 -2.25
N ASP A 23 -10.59 2.99 -3.20
CA ASP A 23 -9.28 3.59 -2.91
C ASP A 23 -9.39 5.04 -2.44
N VAL A 24 -10.28 5.82 -3.05
CA VAL A 24 -10.61 7.18 -2.60
C VAL A 24 -11.22 7.14 -1.21
N ALA A 25 -12.22 6.31 -0.94
CA ALA A 25 -12.83 6.21 0.38
C ALA A 25 -11.81 5.82 1.46
N PHE A 26 -10.94 4.85 1.17
CA PHE A 26 -9.88 4.44 2.08
C PHE A 26 -8.85 5.54 2.31
N ALA A 27 -8.42 6.22 1.23
CA ALA A 27 -7.52 7.36 1.33
C ALA A 27 -8.14 8.51 2.14
N THR A 28 -9.41 8.84 1.92
CA THR A 28 -10.14 9.86 2.67
C THR A 28 -10.23 9.52 4.15
N LEU A 29 -10.57 8.28 4.51
CA LEU A 29 -10.59 7.84 5.91
C LEU A 29 -9.22 8.01 6.56
N LEU A 30 -8.16 7.61 5.87
CA LEU A 30 -6.79 7.77 6.35
C LEU A 30 -6.38 9.24 6.45
N GLY A 31 -6.79 10.06 5.49
CA GLY A 31 -6.56 11.50 5.46
C GLY A 31 -7.27 12.22 6.61
N CYS A 32 -8.53 11.85 6.92
CA CYS A 32 -9.23 12.36 8.10
C CYS A 32 -8.49 12.00 9.39
N PHE A 33 -7.98 10.76 9.50
CA PHE A 33 -7.18 10.35 10.66
C PHE A 33 -5.87 11.14 10.76
N ALA A 34 -5.18 11.35 9.63
CA ALA A 34 -3.93 12.12 9.59
C ALA A 34 -4.14 13.60 9.91
N VAL A 35 -5.20 14.24 9.38
CA VAL A 35 -5.57 15.62 9.72
C VAL A 35 -5.94 15.72 11.19
N SER A 36 -6.73 14.78 11.72
CA SER A 36 -7.02 14.73 13.15
C SER A 36 -5.73 14.61 13.97
N GLY A 37 -4.83 13.71 13.58
CA GLY A 37 -3.55 13.50 14.24
C GLY A 37 -2.65 14.73 14.23
N LEU A 38 -2.64 15.51 13.13
CA LEU A 38 -1.96 16.80 13.02
C LEU A 38 -2.57 17.84 13.97
N LEU A 39 -3.90 17.95 13.99
CA LEU A 39 -4.60 18.95 14.82
C LEU A 39 -4.53 18.63 16.32
N THR A 40 -4.37 17.36 16.69
CA THR A 40 -4.25 16.92 18.09
C THR A 40 -2.82 16.57 18.48
N ALA A 41 -1.83 16.83 17.62
CA ALA A 41 -0.44 16.55 17.93
C ALA A 41 -0.03 17.41 19.13
N VAL A 42 0.59 16.78 20.13
CA VAL A 42 1.19 17.53 21.24
C VAL A 42 2.52 18.06 20.73
N GLU A 43 2.62 19.37 20.59
CA GLU A 43 3.85 20.04 20.20
C GLU A 43 4.93 19.77 21.25
N THR A 44 6.07 19.23 20.81
CA THR A 44 7.26 19.06 21.65
C THR A 44 8.37 19.96 21.12
N GLY A 45 8.80 20.94 21.91
CA GLY A 45 9.95 21.79 21.57
C GLY A 45 9.63 22.86 20.52
N SER A 46 10.41 22.90 19.43
CA SER A 46 10.37 23.92 18.37
C SER A 46 9.42 23.61 17.20
N GLN A 47 8.68 22.51 17.28
CA GLN A 47 7.84 22.03 16.19
C GLN A 47 6.77 23.05 15.79
N ARG A 48 6.49 23.11 14.49
CA ARG A 48 5.52 24.02 13.90
C ARG A 48 4.08 23.62 14.28
N PRO A 49 3.25 24.58 14.73
CA PRO A 49 1.85 24.31 15.01
C PRO A 49 1.07 23.94 13.75
N ALA A 50 -0.04 23.21 13.93
CA ALA A 50 -0.92 22.86 12.83
C ALA A 50 -1.50 24.12 12.17
N ASP A 51 -1.24 24.27 10.87
CA ASP A 51 -1.74 25.37 10.05
C ASP A 51 -2.29 24.88 8.71
N TRP A 52 -2.73 25.83 7.87
CA TRP A 52 -3.30 25.51 6.57
C TRP A 52 -2.32 24.78 5.65
N LEU A 53 -1.02 25.04 5.76
CA LEU A 53 0.01 24.39 4.94
C LEU A 53 0.17 22.93 5.37
N GLY A 54 0.19 22.63 6.67
CA GLY A 54 0.22 21.26 7.17
C GLY A 54 -0.98 20.44 6.68
N VAL A 55 -2.18 21.04 6.70
CA VAL A 55 -3.38 20.41 6.14
C VAL A 55 -3.25 20.17 4.63
N VAL A 56 -2.73 21.15 3.86
CA VAL A 56 -2.50 20.98 2.41
C VAL A 56 -1.52 19.85 2.12
N LEU A 57 -0.45 19.70 2.90
CA LEU A 57 0.52 18.61 2.73
C LEU A 57 -0.11 17.24 3.02
N VAL A 58 -0.91 17.12 4.08
CA VAL A 58 -1.66 15.88 4.39
C VAL A 58 -2.69 15.56 3.31
N LEU A 59 -3.40 16.57 2.79
CA LEU A 59 -4.31 16.38 1.65
C LEU A 59 -3.57 15.98 0.37
N GLY A 60 -2.34 16.48 0.18
CA GLY A 60 -1.43 16.07 -0.88
C GLY A 60 -1.07 14.59 -0.79
N GLN A 61 -0.64 14.12 0.39
CA GLN A 61 -0.39 12.69 0.66
C GLN A 61 -1.64 11.85 0.39
N THR A 62 -2.79 12.30 0.91
CA THR A 62 -4.08 11.63 0.74
C THR A 62 -4.45 11.48 -0.73
N THR A 63 -4.32 12.56 -1.50
CA THR A 63 -4.65 12.60 -2.92
C THR A 63 -3.70 11.71 -3.71
N ALA A 64 -2.40 11.79 -3.45
CA ALA A 64 -1.41 10.91 -4.09
C ALA A 64 -1.69 9.44 -3.79
N PHE A 65 -2.03 9.12 -2.54
CA PHE A 65 -2.33 7.75 -2.10
C PHE A 65 -3.61 7.19 -2.71
N ALA A 66 -4.61 8.01 -3.02
CA ALA A 66 -5.83 7.56 -3.71
C ALA A 66 -5.55 6.89 -5.08
N PHE A 67 -4.42 7.23 -5.72
CA PHE A 67 -4.00 6.64 -6.99
C PHE A 67 -3.13 5.38 -6.86
N ARG A 68 -2.98 4.81 -5.66
CA ARG A 68 -2.06 3.70 -5.33
C ARG A 68 -2.19 2.43 -6.18
N ARG A 69 -3.34 2.20 -6.83
CA ARG A 69 -3.55 1.04 -7.72
C ARG A 69 -3.50 1.38 -9.21
N ARG A 70 -3.83 2.61 -9.59
CA ARG A 70 -3.92 3.04 -11.00
C ARG A 70 -2.63 3.64 -11.51
N GLN A 71 -1.95 4.43 -10.69
CA GLN A 71 -0.71 5.13 -11.02
C GLN A 71 0.28 4.91 -9.89
N VAL A 72 0.64 3.64 -9.66
CA VAL A 72 1.41 3.15 -8.52
C VAL A 72 2.67 3.99 -8.26
N TRP A 73 3.43 4.27 -9.32
CA TRP A 73 4.70 5.00 -9.21
C TRP A 73 4.52 6.48 -8.91
N TRP A 74 3.52 7.12 -9.52
CA TRP A 74 3.17 8.50 -9.22
C TRP A 74 2.58 8.66 -7.83
N SER A 75 1.82 7.68 -7.38
CA SER A 75 1.29 7.61 -6.02
C SER A 75 2.41 7.51 -5.00
N LEU A 76 3.35 6.56 -5.18
CA LEU A 76 4.52 6.41 -4.31
C LEU A 76 5.37 7.69 -4.29
N LEU A 77 5.67 8.25 -5.47
CA LEU A 77 6.44 9.48 -5.57
C LEU A 77 5.75 10.63 -4.85
N GLY A 78 4.45 10.84 -5.10
CA GLY A 78 3.68 11.91 -4.48
C GLY A 78 3.64 11.78 -2.96
N VAL A 79 3.36 10.58 -2.44
CA VAL A 79 3.36 10.33 -0.99
C VAL A 79 4.74 10.65 -0.39
N VAL A 80 5.82 10.13 -0.97
CA VAL A 80 7.19 10.39 -0.49
C VAL A 80 7.51 11.89 -0.52
N THR A 81 7.18 12.59 -1.61
CA THR A 81 7.43 14.03 -1.74
C THR A 81 6.67 14.84 -0.70
N PHE A 82 5.38 14.60 -0.52
CA PHE A 82 4.59 15.33 0.47
C PHE A 82 4.98 14.98 1.91
N THR A 83 5.39 13.74 2.20
CA THR A 83 5.95 13.36 3.51
C THR A 83 7.24 14.10 3.79
N ILE A 84 8.18 14.13 2.84
CA ILE A 84 9.45 14.85 3.03
C ILE A 84 9.21 16.35 3.21
N ALA A 85 8.32 16.95 2.41
CA ALA A 85 7.95 18.35 2.57
C ALA A 85 7.32 18.62 3.95
N PHE A 86 6.52 17.69 4.46
CA PHE A 86 5.93 17.77 5.80
C PHE A 86 6.99 17.70 6.90
N TRP A 87 7.99 16.82 6.77
CA TRP A 87 9.11 16.72 7.70
C TRP A 87 10.03 17.96 7.65
N ILE A 88 10.34 18.47 6.46
CA ILE A 88 11.17 19.69 6.30
C ILE A 88 10.48 20.91 6.91
N ALA A 89 9.15 20.96 6.88
CA ALA A 89 8.37 22.03 7.49
C ALA A 89 8.21 21.89 9.02
N ASP A 90 8.79 20.85 9.61
CA ASP A 90 8.87 20.58 11.05
C ASP A 90 7.50 20.50 11.75
N TYR A 91 6.51 19.89 11.10
CA TYR A 91 5.20 19.67 11.71
C TYR A 91 5.21 18.48 12.67
N ALA A 92 4.61 18.66 13.85
CA ALA A 92 4.39 17.59 14.81
C ALA A 92 3.55 16.45 14.20
N THR A 93 4.00 15.21 14.37
CA THR A 93 3.26 14.02 13.90
C THR A 93 3.36 12.87 14.88
N ASN A 94 2.25 12.15 15.03
CA ASN A 94 2.18 10.96 15.89
C ASN A 94 2.53 9.67 15.12
N PHE A 95 2.18 9.58 13.83
CA PHE A 95 2.39 8.38 13.01
C PHE A 95 2.13 8.66 11.52
N ASP A 96 3.09 8.38 10.64
CA ASP A 96 2.90 8.45 9.19
C ASP A 96 2.55 7.06 8.61
N ALA A 97 1.25 6.82 8.44
CA ALA A 97 0.74 5.59 7.82
C ALA A 97 0.85 5.60 6.29
N PHE A 98 0.95 6.78 5.65
CA PHE A 98 0.87 6.89 4.19
C PHE A 98 2.09 6.29 3.51
N THR A 99 3.29 6.58 4.00
CA THR A 99 4.54 6.03 3.46
C THR A 99 4.59 4.51 3.54
N LEU A 100 4.21 3.93 4.69
CA LEU A 100 4.12 2.48 4.87
C LEU A 100 3.15 1.82 3.90
N LEU A 101 1.93 2.37 3.81
CA LEU A 101 0.90 1.83 2.94
C LEU A 101 1.20 2.05 1.45
N ALA A 102 1.89 3.14 1.09
CA ALA A 102 2.34 3.40 -0.27
C ALA A 102 3.44 2.43 -0.68
N VAL A 103 4.40 2.14 0.20
CA VAL A 103 5.43 1.11 -0.03
C VAL A 103 4.80 -0.26 -0.21
N TYR A 104 3.88 -0.64 0.67
CA TYR A 104 3.10 -1.87 0.53
C TYR A 104 2.32 -1.92 -0.80
N ALA A 105 1.61 -0.84 -1.15
CA ALA A 105 0.84 -0.79 -2.39
C ALA A 105 1.76 -0.88 -3.62
N ALA A 106 2.93 -0.25 -3.56
CA ALA A 106 3.92 -0.28 -4.64
C ALA A 106 4.52 -1.65 -4.86
N THR A 107 4.78 -2.43 -3.80
CA THR A 107 5.25 -3.81 -3.97
C THR A 107 4.17 -4.74 -4.48
N VAL A 108 2.93 -4.60 -3.99
CA VAL A 108 1.78 -5.43 -4.43
C VAL A 108 1.39 -5.15 -5.88
N HIS A 109 1.36 -3.88 -6.28
CA HIS A 109 0.77 -3.43 -7.55
C HIS A 109 1.80 -2.95 -8.58
N GLY A 110 3.10 -2.99 -8.26
CA GLY A 110 4.17 -2.46 -9.11
C GLY A 110 4.42 -3.20 -10.43
N GLY A 111 3.75 -4.32 -10.67
CA GLY A 111 3.87 -5.13 -11.88
C GLY A 111 4.83 -6.31 -11.75
N ASP A 112 5.08 -6.98 -12.88
CA ASP A 112 5.73 -8.30 -12.88
C ASP A 112 7.26 -8.25 -12.88
N ASP A 113 7.85 -7.12 -13.31
CA ASP A 113 9.30 -6.91 -13.23
C ASP A 113 9.71 -6.59 -11.78
N ARG A 114 9.94 -7.66 -11.01
CA ARG A 114 10.31 -7.57 -9.60
C ARG A 114 11.59 -6.78 -9.36
N ARG A 115 12.56 -6.84 -10.28
CA ARG A 115 13.81 -6.10 -10.15
C ARG A 115 13.55 -4.59 -10.24
N LEU A 116 12.70 -4.15 -11.16
CA LEU A 116 12.29 -2.76 -11.26
C LEU A 116 11.52 -2.30 -10.01
N VAL A 117 10.61 -3.14 -9.50
CA VAL A 117 9.81 -2.83 -8.31
C VAL A 117 10.70 -2.63 -7.09
N TRP A 118 11.58 -3.61 -6.80
CA TRP A 118 12.49 -3.54 -5.67
C TRP A 118 13.47 -2.37 -5.78
N ARG A 119 13.91 -2.01 -7.00
CA ARG A 119 14.75 -0.81 -7.21
C ARG A 119 14.00 0.47 -6.85
N ARG A 120 12.75 0.64 -7.29
CA ARG A 120 11.95 1.84 -7.03
C ARG A 120 11.53 1.96 -5.57
N VAL A 121 11.11 0.85 -4.97
CA VAL A 121 10.74 0.80 -3.55
C VAL A 121 11.97 1.01 -2.68
N GLY A 122 13.09 0.35 -2.98
CA GLY A 122 14.36 0.56 -2.29
C GLY A 122 14.85 2.01 -2.38
N LEU A 123 14.71 2.64 -3.54
CA LEU A 123 15.00 4.07 -3.71
C LEU A 123 14.09 4.94 -2.83
N ALA A 124 12.77 4.70 -2.84
CA ALA A 124 11.83 5.46 -2.02
C ALA A 124 12.14 5.33 -0.52
N VAL A 125 12.35 4.11 -0.04
CA VAL A 125 12.73 3.84 1.37
C VAL A 125 14.08 4.47 1.69
N GLY A 126 15.06 4.39 0.79
CA GLY A 126 16.37 5.02 0.96
C GLY A 126 16.29 6.54 1.07
N VAL A 127 15.45 7.19 0.25
CA VAL A 127 15.23 8.64 0.29
C VAL A 127 14.52 9.05 1.58
N LEU A 128 13.48 8.32 2.01
CA LEU A 128 12.82 8.56 3.30
C LEU A 128 13.81 8.41 4.46
N THR A 129 14.63 7.37 4.43
CA THR A 129 15.65 7.12 5.46
C THR A 129 16.67 8.25 5.49
N LEU A 130 17.15 8.69 4.32
CA LEU A 130 18.08 9.81 4.23
C LEU A 130 17.48 11.10 4.79
N ALA A 131 16.21 11.40 4.48
CA ALA A 131 15.53 12.57 5.02
C ALA A 131 15.47 12.55 6.55
N VAL A 132 15.15 11.39 7.14
CA VAL A 132 15.20 11.23 8.61
C VAL A 132 16.62 11.42 9.12
N VAL A 133 17.63 10.74 8.55
CA VAL A 133 19.02 10.86 9.00
C VAL A 133 19.52 12.30 8.95
N LEU A 134 19.18 13.06 7.92
CA LEU A 134 19.53 14.48 7.82
C LEU A 134 18.80 15.33 8.88
N GLY A 135 17.55 15.00 9.20
CA GLY A 135 16.81 15.62 10.31
C GLY A 135 17.41 15.28 11.68
N VAL A 136 17.87 14.05 11.89
CA VAL A 136 18.53 13.58 13.13
C VAL A 136 19.91 14.23 13.35
N ILE A 137 20.57 14.70 12.28
CA ILE A 137 21.82 15.48 12.41
C ILE A 137 21.53 16.95 12.78
N SER A 138 20.26 17.36 12.86
CA SER A 138 19.87 18.66 13.41
C SER A 138 20.20 18.70 14.91
N PRO A 139 20.82 19.78 15.42
CA PRO A 139 21.43 19.85 16.75
C PRO A 139 20.47 19.69 17.95
N ASP A 140 19.16 19.65 17.72
CA ASP A 140 18.12 19.68 18.77
C ASP A 140 17.40 18.33 19.01
N GLU A 141 17.64 17.29 18.19
CA GLU A 141 16.99 15.98 18.32
C GLU A 141 17.98 14.81 18.43
N ASP A 142 18.19 14.30 19.65
CA ASP A 142 18.92 13.03 19.87
C ASP A 142 18.01 11.84 19.52
N LEU A 143 17.83 11.55 18.23
CA LEU A 143 17.15 10.33 17.80
C LEU A 143 18.13 9.14 17.92
N PRO A 144 17.91 8.18 18.83
CA PRO A 144 18.83 7.07 19.00
C PRO A 144 18.88 6.23 17.73
N GLY A 145 20.06 5.71 17.34
CA GLY A 145 20.21 4.92 16.10
C GLY A 145 19.27 3.71 15.98
N ILE A 146 18.70 3.25 17.09
CA ILE A 146 17.65 2.24 17.13
C ILE A 146 16.33 2.71 16.49
N ALA A 147 16.01 4.00 16.56
CA ALA A 147 14.85 4.61 15.91
C ALA A 147 15.00 4.62 14.39
N LEU A 148 16.20 4.95 13.88
CA LEU A 148 16.53 4.85 12.45
C LEU A 148 16.38 3.41 11.96
N PHE A 149 16.92 2.44 12.71
CA PHE A 149 16.76 1.03 12.40
C PHE A 149 15.28 0.61 12.39
N GLY A 150 14.48 1.09 13.37
CA GLY A 150 13.04 0.86 13.43
C GLY A 150 12.30 1.36 12.20
N ILE A 151 12.60 2.58 11.75
CA ILE A 151 12.00 3.20 10.56
C ILE A 151 12.31 2.40 9.29
N VAL A 152 13.59 2.06 9.06
CA VAL A 152 13.97 1.25 7.90
C VAL A 152 13.28 -0.12 7.96
N THR A 153 13.30 -0.76 9.13
CA THR A 153 12.73 -2.09 9.33
C THR A 153 11.23 -2.10 9.03
N ILE A 154 10.44 -1.16 9.54
CA ILE A 154 8.99 -1.15 9.32
C ILE A 154 8.62 -0.93 7.85
N HIS A 155 9.37 -0.10 7.12
CA HIS A 155 9.16 0.12 5.69
C HIS A 155 9.53 -1.11 4.86
N LEU A 156 10.65 -1.77 5.19
CA LEU A 156 11.05 -3.02 4.54
C LEU A 156 10.04 -4.13 4.85
N THR A 157 9.56 -4.24 6.09
CA THR A 157 8.50 -5.19 6.45
C THR A 157 7.25 -4.95 5.60
N ALA A 158 6.81 -3.70 5.44
CA ALA A 158 5.68 -3.36 4.57
C ALA A 158 5.93 -3.80 3.11
N ALA A 159 7.15 -3.57 2.60
CA ALA A 159 7.55 -4.01 1.26
C ALA A 159 7.47 -5.54 1.12
N PHE A 160 8.05 -6.30 2.06
CA PHE A 160 8.04 -7.77 2.08
C PHE A 160 6.63 -8.36 2.23
N VAL A 161 5.79 -7.76 3.07
CA VAL A 161 4.39 -8.19 3.21
C VAL A 161 3.66 -7.99 1.88
N GLY A 162 3.91 -6.88 1.19
CA GLY A 162 3.35 -6.66 -0.14
C GLY A 162 3.87 -7.66 -1.18
N GLU A 163 5.16 -8.03 -1.12
CA GLU A 163 5.72 -9.09 -1.97
C GLU A 163 5.05 -10.44 -1.75
N ALA A 164 4.89 -10.84 -0.48
CA ALA A 164 4.22 -12.09 -0.13
C ALA A 164 2.76 -12.12 -0.63
N VAL A 165 2.06 -10.98 -0.60
CA VAL A 165 0.70 -10.84 -1.12
C VAL A 165 0.69 -10.94 -2.65
N TYR A 166 1.63 -10.30 -3.34
CA TYR A 166 1.79 -10.41 -4.80
C TYR A 166 2.01 -11.87 -5.22
N ASP A 167 2.99 -12.54 -4.61
CA ASP A 167 3.32 -13.95 -4.89
C ASP A 167 2.12 -14.86 -4.63
N ARG A 168 1.41 -14.64 -3.52
CA ARG A 168 0.22 -15.42 -3.19
C ARG A 168 -0.88 -15.27 -4.24
N ARG A 169 -1.15 -14.04 -4.71
CA ARG A 169 -2.16 -13.79 -5.75
C ARG A 169 -1.79 -14.48 -7.06
N ARG A 170 -0.52 -14.38 -7.46
CA ARG A 170 -0.02 -15.02 -8.67
C ARG A 170 -0.16 -16.55 -8.60
N ARG A 171 0.24 -17.17 -7.49
CA ARG A 171 0.08 -18.63 -7.27
C ARG A 171 -1.38 -19.07 -7.32
N ILE A 172 -2.30 -18.30 -6.74
CA ILE A 172 -3.73 -18.61 -6.80
C ILE A 172 -4.23 -18.60 -8.25
N ILE A 173 -3.86 -17.58 -9.03
CA ILE A 173 -4.24 -17.48 -10.44
C ILE A 173 -3.66 -18.67 -11.24
N GLU A 174 -2.39 -19.02 -11.02
CA GLU A 174 -1.76 -20.16 -11.69
C GLU A 174 -2.45 -21.49 -11.34
N LEU A 175 -2.85 -21.69 -10.08
CA LEU A 175 -3.59 -22.88 -9.66
C LEU A 175 -4.99 -22.94 -10.27
N GLN A 176 -5.70 -21.80 -10.34
CA GLN A 176 -7.01 -21.72 -10.98
C GLN A 176 -6.93 -22.08 -12.47
N GLN A 177 -5.95 -21.52 -13.19
CA GLN A 177 -5.74 -21.83 -14.60
C GLN A 177 -5.40 -23.31 -14.83
N ARG A 178 -4.66 -23.94 -13.92
CA ARG A 178 -4.38 -25.39 -14.00
C ARG A 178 -5.62 -26.23 -13.73
N ALA A 179 -6.46 -25.83 -12.77
CA ALA A 179 -7.71 -26.51 -12.47
C ALA A 179 -8.68 -26.43 -13.66
N GLU A 180 -8.86 -25.24 -14.24
CA GLU A 180 -9.71 -25.03 -15.43
C GLU A 180 -9.27 -25.89 -16.63
N ARG A 181 -7.96 -26.01 -16.86
CA ARG A 181 -7.43 -26.88 -17.92
C ARG A 181 -7.70 -28.36 -17.65
N ALA A 182 -7.52 -28.81 -16.40
CA ALA A 182 -7.77 -30.18 -16.02
C ALA A 182 -9.27 -30.54 -16.09
N GLU A 183 -10.16 -29.60 -15.75
CA GLU A 183 -11.61 -29.77 -15.90
C GLU A 183 -12.02 -29.86 -17.38
N ALA A 184 -11.49 -28.97 -18.22
CA ALA A 184 -11.75 -29.00 -19.66
C ALA A 184 -11.29 -30.32 -20.31
N GLU A 185 -10.12 -30.84 -19.92
CA GLU A 185 -9.62 -32.12 -20.41
C GLU A 185 -10.51 -33.30 -19.96
N ARG A 186 -10.95 -33.30 -18.70
CA ARG A 186 -11.90 -34.31 -18.19
C ARG A 186 -13.23 -34.28 -18.92
N GLU A 187 -13.77 -33.10 -19.23
CA GLU A 187 -15.00 -32.98 -20.00
C GLU A 187 -14.84 -33.52 -21.42
N LEU A 188 -13.70 -33.27 -22.07
CA LEU A 188 -13.41 -33.79 -23.39
C LEU A 188 -13.32 -35.32 -23.40
N LEU A 189 -12.60 -35.91 -22.44
CA LEU A 189 -12.49 -37.36 -22.28
C LEU A 189 -13.85 -38.00 -21.98
N ALA A 190 -14.67 -37.36 -21.14
CA ALA A 190 -16.02 -37.84 -20.85
C ALA A 190 -16.92 -37.81 -22.11
N ARG A 191 -16.82 -36.76 -22.93
CA ARG A 191 -17.55 -36.69 -24.21
C ARG A 191 -17.08 -37.75 -25.20
N GLN A 192 -15.78 -38.00 -25.29
CA GLN A 192 -15.21 -39.06 -26.14
C GLN A 192 -15.71 -40.44 -25.71
N ALA A 193 -15.66 -40.76 -24.42
CA ALA A 193 -16.14 -42.05 -23.90
C ALA A 193 -17.63 -42.30 -24.21
N VAL A 194 -18.48 -41.25 -24.14
CA VAL A 194 -19.90 -41.36 -24.50
C VAL A 194 -20.10 -41.58 -26.01
N LEU A 195 -19.27 -40.97 -26.86
CA LEU A 195 -19.33 -41.18 -28.31
C LEU A 195 -18.88 -42.60 -28.68
N ASP A 196 -17.80 -43.08 -28.08
CA ASP A 196 -17.29 -44.43 -28.29
C ASP A 196 -18.34 -45.48 -27.91
N GLU A 197 -19.02 -45.32 -26.75
CA GLU A 197 -20.07 -46.23 -26.30
C GLU A 197 -21.28 -46.25 -27.25
N ARG A 198 -21.61 -45.13 -27.91
CA ARG A 198 -22.71 -45.06 -28.89
C ARG A 198 -22.35 -45.66 -30.26
N SER A 199 -21.06 -45.80 -30.56
CA SER A 199 -20.58 -46.36 -31.82
C SER A 199 -20.47 -47.89 -31.80
N ARG A 200 -20.61 -48.49 -30.61
CA ARG A 200 -20.56 -49.92 -30.34
C ARG A 200 -21.95 -50.55 -30.35
#